data_AF-A0A811QIA7-F1
#
_entry.id   AF-A0A811QIA7-F1
#
_cell.length_a   1.000
_cell.length_b   1.000
_cell.length_c   1.000
_cell.angle_alpha   90.00
_cell.angle_beta   90.00
_cell.angle_gamma   90.00
#
_symmetry.space_group_name_H-M   'P 1'
#
loop_
_entity.id
_entity.type
_entity.pdbx_description
1 polymer ?
#
loop_
_entity_poly.entity_id
_entity_poly.type
_entity_poly.pdbx_seq_one_letter_code
_entity_poly.pdbx_strand_id
1 'polypeptide(L)'
;MYVPSGTSGASVMQVFGAATHATTLMLHVYDGRLTYYHQLTKVVADRVYDRWIRLNVIHDVAAANVTVFVDGERRLAAPGQGGKEHYFKFGVYKQHDPSHRMESRWRNVAIYTKP
;
A
#
# COMPACT_ATOMS: atom_id res chain seq x y z
N MET A 1 -4.13 -7.08 6.98
CA MET A 1 -4.47 -5.67 7.23
C MET A 1 -5.96 -5.56 7.51
N TYR A 2 -6.36 -4.71 8.45
CA TYR A 2 -7.75 -4.33 8.70
C TYR A 2 -7.79 -2.81 8.78
N VAL A 3 -8.79 -2.20 8.14
CA VAL A 3 -9.00 -0.75 8.18
C VAL A 3 -10.41 -0.52 8.73
N PRO A 4 -10.58 0.14 9.88
CA PRO A 4 -11.91 0.44 10.36
C PRO A 4 -12.62 1.43 9.44
N SER A 5 -13.94 1.27 9.29
CA SER A 5 -14.77 2.29 8.63
C SER A 5 -14.56 3.67 9.25
N GLY A 6 -14.65 4.68 8.38
CA GLY A 6 -14.35 6.06 8.73
C GLY A 6 -12.86 6.44 8.64
N THR A 7 -11.97 5.53 8.18
CA THR A 7 -10.57 5.87 7.83
C THR A 7 -10.45 6.18 6.33
N SER A 8 -10.17 7.44 6.00
CA SER A 8 -9.94 7.93 4.63
C SER A 8 -8.78 8.93 4.62
N GLY A 9 -8.19 9.16 3.45
CA GLY A 9 -7.06 10.09 3.31
C GLY A 9 -5.80 9.60 4.02
N ALA A 10 -5.58 8.28 4.00
CA ALA A 10 -4.50 7.63 4.73
C ALA A 10 -3.73 6.64 3.85
N SER A 11 -2.40 6.72 3.86
CA SER A 11 -1.55 5.65 3.35
C SER A 11 -1.39 4.57 4.41
N VAL A 12 -1.63 3.31 4.02
CA VAL A 12 -1.55 2.15 4.93
C VAL A 12 -0.34 1.27 4.67
N MET A 13 0.24 1.35 3.46
CA MET A 13 1.40 0.56 3.04
C MET A 13 2.26 1.39 2.08
N GLN A 14 3.58 1.32 2.23
CA GLN A 14 4.54 1.99 1.36
C GLN A 14 5.73 1.08 1.04
N VAL A 15 6.31 1.32 -0.13
CA VAL A 15 7.71 1.02 -0.41
C VAL A 15 8.42 2.37 -0.50
N PHE A 16 9.23 2.69 0.50
CA PHE A 16 10.03 3.91 0.50
C PHE A 16 11.34 3.66 -0.24
N GLY A 17 11.86 4.70 -0.92
CA GLY A 17 12.99 4.61 -1.84
C GLY A 17 12.54 4.75 -3.28
N ALA A 18 13.18 5.66 -4.01
CA ALA A 18 13.03 5.89 -5.45
C ALA A 18 14.21 6.76 -5.94
N ALA A 19 14.37 6.90 -7.26
CA ALA A 19 15.45 7.69 -7.86
C ALA A 19 15.17 9.20 -7.81
N THR A 20 13.93 9.62 -8.08
CA THR A 20 13.53 11.04 -8.24
C THR A 20 12.45 11.49 -7.26
N HIS A 21 11.87 10.56 -6.50
CA HIS A 21 10.81 10.82 -5.53
C HIS A 21 11.09 10.07 -4.22
N ALA A 22 10.22 10.20 -3.22
CA ALA A 22 10.42 9.57 -1.92
C ALA A 22 10.04 8.07 -1.89
N THR A 23 9.07 7.64 -2.71
CA THR A 23 8.48 6.31 -2.61
C THR A 23 8.35 5.64 -3.98
N THR A 24 8.51 4.32 -3.98
CA THR A 24 8.18 3.45 -5.11
C THR A 24 6.70 3.08 -5.14
N LEU A 25 6.08 2.95 -3.96
CA LEU A 25 4.66 2.62 -3.83
C LEU A 25 4.08 3.30 -2.59
N MET A 26 2.85 3.80 -2.71
CA MET A 26 1.96 4.02 -1.58
C MET A 26 0.58 3.45 -1.90
N LEU A 27 -0.01 2.72 -0.96
CA LEU A 27 -1.41 2.29 -1.02
C LEU A 27 -2.22 3.14 -0.06
N HIS A 28 -3.19 3.86 -0.60
CA HIS A 28 -4.03 4.79 0.15
C HIS A 28 -5.41 4.20 0.36
N VAL A 29 -6.08 4.60 1.44
CA VAL A 29 -7.50 4.31 1.64
C VAL A 29 -8.28 5.60 1.42
N TYR A 30 -9.25 5.52 0.51
CA TYR A 30 -10.24 6.57 0.26
C TYR A 30 -11.61 5.94 0.19
N ASP A 31 -12.49 6.31 1.12
CA ASP A 31 -13.88 5.85 1.16
C ASP A 31 -14.04 4.33 0.96
N GLY A 32 -13.28 3.54 1.72
CA GLY A 32 -13.37 2.08 1.71
C GLY A 32 -12.70 1.42 0.51
N ARG A 33 -12.00 2.20 -0.33
CA ARG A 33 -11.22 1.72 -1.48
C ARG A 33 -9.75 1.87 -1.19
N LEU A 34 -8.99 0.81 -1.46
CA LEU A 34 -7.53 0.82 -1.46
C LEU A 34 -7.06 1.23 -2.86
N THR A 35 -6.33 2.32 -2.98
CA THR A 35 -5.90 2.92 -4.27
C THR A 35 -4.39 2.97 -4.40
N TYR A 36 -3.91 3.00 -5.64
CA TYR A 36 -2.51 3.31 -5.94
C TYR A 36 -2.28 4.82 -5.81
N TYR A 37 -1.59 5.26 -4.75
CA TYR A 37 -1.49 6.67 -4.36
C TYR A 37 -2.88 7.34 -4.29
N HIS A 38 -2.95 8.67 -4.48
CA HIS A 38 -4.22 9.41 -4.59
C HIS A 38 -4.85 9.30 -6.00
N GLN A 39 -4.70 8.16 -6.69
CA GLN A 39 -5.37 7.91 -7.97
C GLN A 39 -6.71 7.21 -7.73
N LEU A 40 -7.77 8.00 -7.54
CA LEU A 40 -9.10 7.49 -7.18
C LEU A 40 -9.73 6.53 -8.20
N THR A 41 -9.23 6.51 -9.45
CA THR A 41 -9.66 5.57 -10.50
C THR A 41 -8.83 4.30 -10.56
N LYS A 42 -7.65 4.26 -9.93
CA LYS A 42 -6.75 3.10 -9.90
C LYS A 42 -6.90 2.35 -8.59
N VAL A 43 -8.06 1.69 -8.47
CA VAL A 43 -8.45 0.91 -7.29
C VAL A 43 -7.75 -0.46 -7.31
N VAL A 44 -7.08 -0.78 -6.22
CA VAL A 44 -6.41 -2.07 -5.96
C VAL A 44 -7.38 -3.05 -5.29
N ALA A 45 -8.23 -2.55 -4.39
CA ALA A 45 -9.31 -3.34 -3.80
C ALA A 45 -10.44 -2.43 -3.31
N ASP A 46 -11.67 -2.86 -3.50
CA ASP A 46 -12.86 -2.22 -2.95
C ASP A 46 -13.27 -2.85 -1.62
N ARG A 47 -14.13 -2.12 -0.88
CA ARG A 47 -14.77 -2.59 0.36
C ARG A 47 -13.77 -3.18 1.35
N VAL A 48 -12.70 -2.41 1.64
CA VAL A 48 -11.62 -2.85 2.55
C VAL A 48 -11.91 -2.57 4.02
N TYR A 49 -13.03 -1.90 4.31
CA TYR A 49 -13.42 -1.61 5.68
C TYR A 49 -13.90 -2.86 6.43
N ASP A 50 -13.61 -2.83 7.73
CA ASP A 50 -14.15 -3.74 8.73
C ASP A 50 -13.99 -5.23 8.45
N ARG A 51 -12.98 -5.58 7.63
CA ARG A 51 -12.58 -6.95 7.35
C ARG A 51 -11.08 -7.09 7.33
N TRP A 52 -10.60 -8.29 7.62
CA TRP A 52 -9.20 -8.63 7.45
C TRP A 52 -8.94 -9.01 6.01
N ILE A 53 -7.98 -8.32 5.38
CA ILE A 53 -7.46 -8.67 4.06
C ILE A 53 -6.02 -9.14 4.18
N ARG A 54 -5.62 -10.12 3.37
CA ARG A 54 -4.22 -10.49 3.19
C ARG A 54 -3.61 -9.58 2.14
N LEU A 55 -2.68 -8.71 2.55
CA LEU A 55 -1.96 -7.82 1.65
C LEU A 55 -0.54 -8.34 1.47
N ASN A 56 -0.13 -8.58 0.23
CA ASN A 56 1.25 -8.90 -0.11
C ASN A 56 1.75 -7.87 -1.13
N VAL A 57 2.93 -7.29 -0.86
CA VAL A 57 3.63 -6.39 -1.78
C VAL A 57 4.98 -7.00 -2.09
N ILE A 58 5.27 -7.13 -3.38
CA ILE A 58 6.56 -7.62 -3.87
C ILE A 58 7.20 -6.47 -4.64
N HIS A 59 8.37 -6.03 -4.19
CA HIS A 59 9.21 -5.11 -4.95
C HIS A 59 10.35 -5.91 -5.57
N ASP A 60 10.30 -6.11 -6.89
CA ASP A 60 11.37 -6.71 -7.67
C ASP A 60 12.25 -5.59 -8.21
N VAL A 61 13.33 -5.31 -7.49
CA VAL A 61 14.27 -4.23 -7.82
C VAL A 61 14.96 -4.50 -9.17
N ALA A 62 15.33 -5.75 -9.43
CA ALA A 62 16.04 -6.14 -10.65
C ALA A 62 15.14 -6.02 -11.88
N ALA A 63 13.88 -6.44 -11.76
CA ALA A 63 12.89 -6.31 -12.83
C ALA A 63 12.20 -4.93 -12.84
N ALA A 64 12.66 -3.97 -12.01
CA ALA A 64 12.13 -2.63 -11.88
C ALA A 64 10.60 -2.59 -11.79
N ASN A 65 9.99 -3.45 -10.96
CA ASN A 65 8.55 -3.51 -10.80
C ASN A 65 8.11 -3.71 -9.35
N VAL A 66 6.89 -3.25 -9.05
CA VAL A 66 6.18 -3.54 -7.82
C VAL A 66 4.85 -4.20 -8.14
N THR A 67 4.55 -5.31 -7.45
CA THR A 67 3.32 -6.06 -7.60
C THR A 67 2.59 -6.14 -6.27
N VAL A 68 1.28 -5.89 -6.28
CA VAL A 68 0.42 -5.98 -5.09
C VAL A 68 -0.62 -7.08 -5.27
N PHE A 69 -0.76 -7.88 -4.23
CA PHE A 69 -1.77 -8.92 -4.12
C PHE A 69 -2.69 -8.62 -2.95
N VAL A 70 -3.99 -8.83 -3.15
CA VAL A 70 -5.01 -8.75 -2.10
C VAL A 70 -5.76 -10.08 -2.08
N ASP A 71 -5.79 -10.72 -0.91
CA ASP A 71 -6.42 -12.02 -0.69
C ASP A 71 -5.89 -13.11 -1.65
N GLY A 72 -4.60 -13.02 -2.01
CA GLY A 72 -3.91 -13.96 -2.89
C GLY A 72 -4.02 -13.64 -4.39
N GLU A 73 -4.91 -12.73 -4.78
CA GLU A 73 -5.09 -12.32 -6.17
C GLU A 73 -4.19 -11.14 -6.53
N ARG A 74 -3.54 -11.19 -7.71
CA ARG A 74 -2.76 -10.06 -8.22
C ARG A 74 -3.70 -8.92 -8.59
N ARG A 75 -3.58 -7.79 -7.90
CA ARG A 75 -4.43 -6.60 -8.08
C ARG A 75 -3.75 -5.43 -8.78
N LEU A 76 -2.43 -5.35 -8.68
CA LEU A 76 -1.65 -4.27 -9.28
C LEU A 76 -0.31 -4.79 -9.75
N ALA A 77 0.12 -4.35 -10.93
CA ALA A 77 1.50 -4.29 -11.35
C ALA A 77 1.81 -2.82 -11.71
N ALA A 78 2.90 -2.28 -11.20
CA ALA A 78 3.34 -0.92 -11.46
C ALA A 78 4.86 -0.87 -11.64
N PRO A 79 5.39 0.13 -12.36
CA PRO A 79 6.84 0.33 -12.45
C PRO A 79 7.44 0.59 -11.07
N GLY A 80 8.58 -0.03 -10.81
CA GLY A 80 9.51 0.39 -9.76
C GLY A 80 10.04 1.78 -10.08
N GLN A 81 10.50 2.50 -9.06
CA GLN A 81 10.90 3.91 -9.23
C GLN A 81 12.42 4.10 -9.15
N GLY A 82 13.22 3.03 -9.34
CA GLY A 82 14.68 3.06 -9.22
C GLY A 82 15.13 3.36 -7.79
N GLY A 83 16.34 3.90 -7.61
CA GLY A 83 16.90 4.20 -6.28
C GLY A 83 17.70 3.04 -5.69
N LYS A 84 18.59 3.36 -4.74
CA LYS A 84 19.60 2.43 -4.21
C LYS A 84 19.14 1.68 -2.96
N GLU A 85 18.32 2.31 -2.14
CA GLU A 85 17.86 1.79 -0.86
C GLU A 85 16.34 1.78 -0.82
N HIS A 86 15.78 0.67 -0.36
CA HIS A 86 14.35 0.43 -0.32
C HIS A 86 13.96 -0.22 1.00
N TYR A 87 12.83 0.21 1.56
CA TYR A 87 12.28 -0.44 2.75
C TYR A 87 10.76 -0.32 2.79
N PHE A 88 10.13 -1.35 3.36
CA PHE A 88 8.69 -1.38 3.55
C PHE A 88 8.28 -0.54 4.75
N LYS A 89 7.13 0.14 4.64
CA LYS A 89 6.47 0.80 5.77
C LYS A 89 5.00 0.38 5.78
N PHE A 90 4.46 0.08 6.95
CA PHE A 90 3.04 -0.23 7.13
C PHE A 90 2.52 0.45 8.39
N GLY A 91 1.23 0.74 8.45
CA GLY A 91 0.62 1.48 9.55
C GLY A 91 -0.39 2.49 9.04
N VAL A 92 -0.37 3.70 9.57
CA VAL A 92 -1.22 4.79 9.08
C VAL A 92 -0.38 6.05 8.91
N TYR A 93 -0.46 6.67 7.74
CA TYR A 93 0.22 7.93 7.43
C TYR A 93 -0.76 8.89 6.75
N LYS A 94 -0.90 10.10 7.30
CA LYS A 94 -1.82 11.13 6.80
C LYS A 94 -1.49 11.54 5.37
N GLN A 95 -2.52 11.64 4.54
CA GLN A 95 -2.46 12.06 3.13
C GLN A 95 -3.52 13.15 2.88
N HIS A 96 -4.01 13.26 1.64
CA HIS A 96 -5.06 14.20 1.23
C HIS A 96 -6.43 13.85 1.82
N ASP A 97 -7.23 14.85 2.16
CA ASP A 97 -8.60 14.73 2.64
C ASP A 97 -8.79 13.71 3.78
N PRO A 98 -8.01 13.85 4.88
CA PRO A 98 -8.03 12.87 5.96
C PRO A 98 -9.32 12.97 6.76
N SER A 99 -9.86 11.81 7.11
CA SER A 99 -10.93 11.70 8.10
C SER A 99 -10.41 11.94 9.53
N HIS A 100 -11.32 12.19 10.47
CA HIS A 100 -11.00 12.29 11.90
C HIS A 100 -10.38 11.00 12.45
N ARG A 101 -10.89 9.84 12.03
CA ARG A 101 -10.31 8.55 12.37
C ARG A 101 -9.23 8.19 11.36
N MET A 102 -8.05 7.84 11.86
CA MET A 102 -6.92 7.38 11.05
C MET A 102 -6.33 6.13 11.68
N GLU A 103 -6.83 4.97 11.29
CA GLU A 103 -6.47 3.71 11.95
C GLU A 103 -6.26 2.59 10.94
N SER A 104 -5.22 1.79 11.16
CA SER A 104 -5.08 0.49 10.51
C SER A 104 -4.54 -0.52 11.53
N ARG A 105 -4.96 -1.78 11.39
CA ARG A 105 -4.55 -2.88 12.27
C ARG A 105 -3.85 -3.95 11.44
N TRP A 106 -2.81 -4.52 12.01
CA TRP A 106 -1.95 -5.49 11.33
C TRP A 106 -1.73 -6.70 12.22
N ARG A 107 -1.72 -7.88 11.60
CA ARG A 107 -1.43 -9.17 12.23
C ARG A 107 -0.77 -10.07 11.20
N ASN A 108 0.00 -11.04 11.66
CA ASN A 108 0.72 -12.00 10.83
C ASN A 108 1.61 -11.29 9.78
N VAL A 109 2.36 -10.29 10.22
CA VAL A 109 3.27 -9.52 9.37
C VAL A 109 4.59 -10.27 9.25
N ALA A 110 5.02 -10.54 8.03
CA ALA A 110 6.31 -11.13 7.72
C ALA A 110 6.95 -10.37 6.56
N ILE A 111 8.27 -10.19 6.63
CA ILE A 111 9.08 -9.55 5.60
C ILE A 111 10.09 -10.58 5.13
N TYR A 112 10.21 -10.73 3.81
CA TYR A 112 11.14 -11.66 3.19
C TYR A 112 12.02 -10.89 2.22
N THR A 113 13.30 -11.22 2.22
CA THR A 113 14.25 -10.84 1.18
C THR A 113 14.58 -12.09 0.38
N LYS A 114 14.68 -11.97 -0.95
CA LYS A 114 15.27 -13.03 -1.76
C LYS A 114 16.78 -12.77 -1.83
N PRO A 115 17.62 -13.79 -1.57
CA PRO A 115 19.06 -13.69 -1.76
C PRO A 115 19.43 -13.49 -3.23
#